data_AF-A0A514ZTD9-F1
#
_entry.id   AF-A0A514ZTD9-F1
#
_cell.length_a   1.000
_cell.length_b   1.000
_cell.length_c   1.000
_cell.angle_alpha   90.00
_cell.angle_beta   90.00
_cell.angle_gamma   90.00
#
_symmetry.space_group_name_H-M   'P 1'
#
loop_
_entity.id
_entity.type
_entity.pdbx_description
1 polymer ?
#
loop_
_entity_poly.entity_id
_entity_poly.type
_entity_poly.pdbx_seq_one_letter_code
_entity_poly.pdbx_strand_id
1 'polypeptide(L)'
;MISRDQTQISLVNQTVNTFDGAIDETTATDGLSLIDKWLNRLDEAGDEATDDIAETLERLRPELDTSLRYNRTDNQEIASLLQELIEQTRNVADTVEASAEQTELSQLIAVLENLHRQAVSRID
;
A
#
# COMPACT_ATOMS: atom_id res chain seq x y z
N MET A 1 -0.03 -25.93 -10.30
CA MET A 1 -0.25 -24.49 -10.04
C MET A 1 -0.83 -24.36 -8.64
N ILE A 2 -0.01 -24.09 -7.62
CA ILE A 2 -0.45 -23.78 -6.23
C ILE A 2 0.38 -22.59 -5.66
N SER A 3 1.25 -21.98 -6.47
CA SER A 3 2.29 -21.06 -5.99
C SER A 3 1.88 -19.58 -5.92
N ARG A 4 0.86 -19.15 -6.68
CA ARG A 4 0.40 -17.75 -6.67
C ARG A 4 -0.38 -17.42 -5.38
N ASP A 5 -1.35 -18.24 -5.00
CA ASP A 5 -2.13 -18.09 -3.74
C ASP A 5 -1.28 -18.02 -2.47
N GLN A 6 -0.27 -18.89 -2.33
CA GLN A 6 0.59 -18.88 -1.14
C GLN A 6 1.46 -17.63 -1.05
N THR A 7 1.91 -17.11 -2.20
CA THR A 7 2.74 -15.89 -2.25
C THR A 7 1.88 -14.66 -1.95
N GLN A 8 0.65 -14.63 -2.44
CA GLN A 8 -0.36 -13.60 -2.17
C GLN A 8 -0.73 -13.51 -0.68
N ILE A 9 -1.09 -14.64 -0.06
CA ILE A 9 -1.41 -14.71 1.38
C ILE A 9 -0.20 -14.31 2.23
N SER A 10 1.02 -14.59 1.77
CA SER A 10 2.26 -14.21 2.47
C SER A 10 2.51 -12.69 2.43
N LEU A 11 2.28 -12.05 1.29
CA LEU A 11 2.41 -10.59 1.16
C LEU A 11 1.39 -9.86 2.05
N VAL A 12 0.14 -10.34 2.03
CA VAL A 12 -0.94 -9.85 2.89
C VAL A 12 -0.55 -9.90 4.37
N ASN A 13 -0.11 -11.07 4.86
CA ASN A 13 0.23 -11.24 6.27
C ASN A 13 1.45 -10.42 6.66
N GLN A 14 2.43 -10.26 5.77
CA GLN A 14 3.56 -9.36 6.00
C GLN A 14 3.08 -7.91 6.12
N THR A 15 2.15 -7.49 5.24
CA THR A 15 1.62 -6.12 5.25
C THR A 15 0.88 -5.82 6.55
N VAL A 16 0.01 -6.73 7.01
CA VAL A 16 -0.70 -6.58 8.30
C VAL A 16 0.28 -6.55 9.47
N ASN A 17 1.21 -7.50 9.56
CA ASN A 17 2.13 -7.59 10.70
C ASN A 17 3.09 -6.40 10.79
N THR A 18 3.55 -5.88 9.65
CA THR A 18 4.41 -4.70 9.63
C THR A 18 3.66 -3.49 10.18
N PHE A 19 2.41 -3.24 9.79
CA PHE A 19 1.70 -2.01 10.15
C PHE A 19 0.79 -2.09 11.39
N ASP A 20 0.58 -3.28 11.96
CA ASP A 20 -0.11 -3.50 13.25
C ASP A 20 0.83 -3.30 14.46
N GLY A 21 2.15 -3.23 14.22
CA GLY A 21 3.14 -2.86 15.24
C GLY A 21 3.18 -1.35 15.51
N ALA A 22 3.49 -0.95 16.76
CA ALA A 22 3.74 0.45 17.11
C ALA A 22 4.82 1.03 16.19
N ILE A 23 4.52 2.17 15.57
CA ILE A 23 5.27 2.63 14.39
C ILE A 23 6.52 3.39 14.84
N ASP A 24 7.57 2.63 15.12
CA ASP A 24 8.95 3.13 15.24
C ASP A 24 9.61 3.20 13.85
N GLU A 25 10.76 3.87 13.72
CA GLU A 25 11.49 4.07 12.45
C GLU A 25 11.70 2.79 11.61
N THR A 26 11.74 1.61 12.27
CA THR A 26 11.81 0.29 11.63
C THR A 26 10.62 0.00 10.70
N THR A 27 9.42 0.41 11.08
CA THR A 27 8.18 0.17 10.34
C THR A 27 8.09 0.97 9.03
N ALA A 28 8.82 2.08 8.92
CA ALA A 28 8.83 2.90 7.71
C ALA A 28 9.71 2.31 6.60
N THR A 29 10.82 1.65 6.96
CA THR A 29 11.66 0.89 6.00
C THR A 29 10.94 -0.36 5.50
N ASP A 30 10.22 -1.03 6.40
CA ASP A 30 9.39 -2.18 6.06
C ASP A 30 8.20 -1.75 5.17
N GLY A 31 7.66 -0.54 5.37
CA GLY A 31 6.60 0.03 4.55
C GLY A 31 7.00 0.32 3.11
N LEU A 32 8.20 0.88 2.87
CA LEU A 32 8.74 1.03 1.51
C LEU A 32 8.94 -0.33 0.82
N SER A 33 9.48 -1.31 1.55
CA SER A 33 9.68 -2.66 1.04
C SER A 33 8.36 -3.35 0.69
N LEU A 34 7.27 -3.00 1.34
CA LEU A 34 5.92 -3.50 1.04
C LEU A 34 5.33 -2.84 -0.20
N ILE A 35 5.52 -1.53 -0.39
CA ILE A 35 5.13 -0.83 -1.63
C ILE A 35 5.83 -1.47 -2.83
N ASP A 36 7.12 -1.78 -2.73
CA ASP A 36 7.87 -2.47 -3.79
C ASP A 36 7.30 -3.86 -4.10
N LYS A 37 6.86 -4.60 -3.08
CA LYS A 37 6.23 -5.92 -3.29
C LYS A 37 4.84 -5.81 -3.93
N TRP A 38 4.06 -4.78 -3.57
CA TRP A 38 2.76 -4.52 -4.19
C TRP A 38 2.91 -4.09 -5.65
N LEU A 39 3.84 -3.18 -5.96
CA LEU A 39 4.16 -2.79 -7.33
C LEU A 39 4.54 -3.98 -8.21
N ASN A 40 5.45 -4.84 -7.73
CA ASN A 40 5.80 -6.06 -8.46
C ASN A 40 4.60 -7.00 -8.65
N ARG A 41 3.72 -7.11 -7.65
CA ARG A 41 2.55 -7.98 -7.70
C ARG A 41 1.48 -7.47 -8.68
N LEU A 42 1.28 -6.16 -8.77
CA LEU A 42 0.38 -5.52 -9.72
C LEU A 42 0.91 -5.66 -11.15
N ASP A 43 2.21 -5.44 -11.35
CA ASP A 43 2.88 -5.67 -12.65
C ASP A 43 2.75 -7.15 -13.10
N GLU A 44 2.94 -8.10 -12.18
CA GLU A 44 2.72 -9.54 -12.45
C GLU A 44 1.25 -9.92 -12.71
N ALA A 45 0.30 -9.12 -12.21
CA ALA A 45 -1.13 -9.31 -12.51
C ALA A 45 -1.43 -8.87 -13.94
N GLY A 46 -0.83 -7.76 -14.37
CA GLY A 46 -1.01 -7.19 -15.71
C GLY A 46 -2.46 -6.81 -16.01
N ASP A 47 -3.20 -6.39 -14.98
CA ASP A 47 -4.60 -6.01 -15.08
C ASP A 47 -4.72 -4.49 -15.21
N GLU A 48 -5.29 -4.03 -16.33
CA GLU A 48 -5.54 -2.61 -16.63
C GLU A 48 -6.38 -1.94 -15.54
N ALA A 49 -7.24 -2.68 -14.83
CA ALA A 49 -8.01 -2.15 -13.71
C ALA A 49 -7.12 -1.69 -12.54
N THR A 50 -5.90 -2.22 -12.44
CA THR A 50 -4.96 -1.92 -11.36
C THR A 50 -3.85 -0.94 -11.73
N ASP A 51 -3.80 -0.48 -12.99
CA ASP A 51 -2.75 0.43 -13.48
C ASP A 51 -2.72 1.75 -12.70
N ASP A 52 -3.89 2.34 -12.42
CA ASP A 52 -4.00 3.58 -11.64
C ASP A 52 -3.45 3.40 -10.20
N ILE A 53 -3.66 2.21 -9.61
CA ILE A 53 -3.12 1.86 -8.28
C ILE A 53 -1.59 1.78 -8.35
N ALA A 54 -1.05 1.12 -9.38
CA ALA A 54 0.39 1.00 -9.57
C ALA A 54 1.03 2.38 -9.78
N GLU A 55 0.46 3.24 -10.63
CA GLU A 55 0.97 4.59 -10.87
C GLU A 55 0.99 5.42 -9.58
N THR A 56 -0.07 5.34 -8.77
CA THR A 56 -0.13 6.12 -7.53
C THR A 56 0.83 5.57 -6.46
N LEU A 57 1.07 4.26 -6.41
CA LEU A 57 2.11 3.65 -5.56
C LEU A 57 3.51 4.07 -5.99
N GLU A 58 3.78 4.17 -7.30
CA GLU A 58 5.06 4.68 -7.83
C GLU A 58 5.29 6.14 -7.44
N ARG A 59 4.23 6.96 -7.36
CA ARG A 59 4.28 8.35 -6.87
C ARG A 59 4.50 8.43 -5.36
N LEU A 60 3.87 7.56 -4.57
CA LEU A 60 4.00 7.54 -3.11
C LEU A 60 5.41 7.13 -2.64
N ARG A 61 6.02 6.17 -3.35
CA ARG A 61 7.33 5.61 -2.99
C ARG A 61 8.45 6.66 -2.79
N PRO A 62 8.73 7.58 -3.74
CA PRO A 62 9.79 8.58 -3.56
C PRO A 62 9.50 9.58 -2.45
N GLU A 63 8.23 9.88 -2.16
CA GLU A 63 7.86 10.76 -1.04
C GLU A 63 8.19 10.12 0.31
N LEU A 64 7.91 8.82 0.47
CA LEU A 64 8.27 8.05 1.66
C LEU A 64 9.79 7.86 1.78
N ASP A 65 10.49 7.58 0.68
CA ASP A 65 11.96 7.46 0.67
C ASP A 65 12.65 8.80 1.01
N THR A 66 12.14 9.91 0.48
CA THR A 66 12.63 11.26 0.78
C THR A 66 12.41 11.60 2.26
N SER A 67 11.21 11.32 2.78
CA SER A 67 10.88 11.48 4.19
C SER A 67 11.89 10.73 5.09
N LEU A 68 12.19 9.47 4.77
CA LEU A 68 13.10 8.63 5.55
C LEU A 68 14.57 9.06 5.45
N ARG A 69 15.04 9.41 4.25
CA ARG A 69 16.46 9.75 4.03
C ARG A 69 16.83 11.13 4.53
N TYR A 70 15.91 12.08 4.44
CA TYR A 70 16.20 13.49 4.68
C TYR A 70 15.45 14.07 5.89
N ASN A 71 14.67 13.26 6.60
CA ASN A 71 13.80 13.69 7.71
C ASN A 71 12.95 14.91 7.32
N ARG A 72 12.49 14.92 6.05
CA ARG A 72 11.70 15.99 5.45
C ARG A 72 10.44 15.38 4.90
N THR A 73 9.41 15.37 5.74
CA THR A 73 8.13 14.75 5.44
C THR A 73 7.13 15.80 4.98
N ASP A 74 6.63 15.68 3.75
CA ASP A 74 5.42 16.39 3.34
C ASP A 74 4.21 15.51 3.67
N ASN A 75 3.77 15.58 4.94
CA ASN A 75 2.66 14.75 5.42
C ASN A 75 1.35 15.06 4.69
N GLN A 76 1.21 16.26 4.12
CA GLN A 76 0.02 16.64 3.37
C GLN A 76 -0.02 15.97 2.00
N GLU A 77 1.11 15.97 1.28
CA GLU A 77 1.23 15.26 -0.01
C GLU A 77 1.08 13.75 0.20
N ILE A 78 1.78 13.18 1.19
CA ILE A 78 1.69 11.75 1.52
C ILE A 78 0.26 11.37 1.89
N ALA A 79 -0.44 12.17 2.69
CA ALA A 79 -1.84 11.90 3.03
C ALA A 79 -2.75 11.94 1.78
N SER A 80 -2.52 12.88 0.87
CA SER A 80 -3.31 13.01 -0.36
C SER A 80 -3.12 11.80 -1.28
N LEU A 81 -1.88 11.35 -1.49
CA LEU A 81 -1.57 10.16 -2.29
C LEU A 81 -2.13 8.87 -1.65
N LEU A 82 -2.09 8.76 -0.33
CA LEU A 82 -2.66 7.61 0.38
C LEU A 82 -4.19 7.58 0.26
N GLN A 83 -4.86 8.73 0.34
CA GLN A 83 -6.30 8.83 0.13
C GLN A 83 -6.69 8.43 -1.31
N GLU A 84 -5.95 8.91 -2.31
CA GLU A 84 -6.14 8.54 -3.73
C GLU A 84 -6.01 7.02 -3.91
N LEU A 85 -4.98 6.41 -3.32
CA LEU A 85 -4.76 4.95 -3.36
C LEU A 85 -5.91 4.17 -2.70
N ILE A 86 -6.42 4.63 -1.56
CA ILE A 86 -7.56 3.98 -0.89
C ILE A 86 -8.77 3.98 -1.80
N GLU A 87 -9.05 5.10 -2.45
CA GLU A 87 -10.21 5.26 -3.35
C GLU A 87 -10.09 4.39 -4.60
N GLN A 88 -8.94 4.40 -5.26
CA GLN A 88 -8.67 3.54 -6.42
C GLN A 88 -8.78 2.06 -6.04
N THR A 89 -8.15 1.65 -4.94
CA THR A 89 -8.17 0.24 -4.49
C THR A 89 -9.59 -0.21 -4.14
N ARG A 90 -10.42 0.67 -3.55
CA ARG A 90 -11.85 0.39 -3.31
C ARG A 90 -12.62 0.20 -4.61
N ASN A 91 -12.42 1.10 -5.57
CA ASN A 91 -13.10 1.00 -6.87
C ASN A 91 -12.78 -0.33 -7.57
N VAL A 92 -11.52 -0.77 -7.55
CA VAL A 92 -11.14 -2.08 -8.10
C VAL A 92 -11.77 -3.21 -7.30
N ALA A 93 -11.68 -3.18 -5.96
CA ALA A 93 -12.24 -4.22 -5.09
C ALA A 93 -13.76 -4.41 -5.26
N ASP A 94 -14.48 -3.34 -5.59
CA ASP A 94 -15.92 -3.38 -5.86
C ASP A 94 -16.27 -4.01 -7.22
N THR A 95 -15.30 -4.06 -8.16
CA THR A 95 -15.47 -4.67 -9.50
C THR A 95 -15.03 -6.13 -9.56
N VAL A 96 -14.19 -6.57 -8.61
CA VAL A 96 -13.66 -7.93 -8.57
C VAL A 96 -14.70 -8.90 -7.98
N GLU A 97 -15.18 -9.84 -8.80
CA GLU A 97 -16.10 -10.91 -8.34
C GLU A 97 -15.39 -12.03 -7.55
N ALA A 98 -14.06 -12.12 -7.65
CA ALA A 98 -13.26 -13.17 -7.02
C ALA A 98 -13.00 -12.86 -5.53
N SER A 99 -13.41 -13.78 -4.65
CA SER A 99 -13.31 -13.59 -3.20
C SER A 99 -11.87 -13.45 -2.68
N ALA A 100 -10.89 -14.08 -3.34
CA ALA A 100 -9.49 -14.02 -2.93
C ALA A 100 -8.86 -12.65 -3.22
N GLU A 101 -9.01 -12.16 -4.45
CA GLU A 101 -8.48 -10.86 -4.86
C GLU A 101 -9.22 -9.69 -4.20
N GLN A 102 -10.55 -9.80 -4.00
CA GLN A 102 -11.29 -8.83 -3.19
C GLN A 102 -10.79 -8.77 -1.74
N THR A 103 -10.41 -9.92 -1.15
CA THR A 103 -9.80 -9.95 0.19
C THR A 103 -8.43 -9.28 0.19
N GLU A 104 -7.61 -9.52 -0.84
CA GLU A 104 -6.29 -8.88 -1.02
C GLU A 104 -6.40 -7.35 -1.07
N LEU A 105 -7.29 -6.84 -1.94
CA LEU A 105 -7.51 -5.40 -2.10
C LEU A 105 -8.08 -4.77 -0.82
N SER A 106 -8.99 -5.46 -0.13
CA SER A 106 -9.52 -5.01 1.17
C SER A 106 -8.45 -4.87 2.24
N GLN A 107 -7.45 -5.74 2.24
CA GLN A 107 -6.33 -5.68 3.19
C GLN A 107 -5.33 -4.58 2.81
N LEU A 108 -5.07 -4.38 1.52
CA LEU A 108 -4.31 -3.23 1.03
C LEU A 108 -4.98 -1.91 1.44
N ILE A 109 -6.31 -1.81 1.31
CA ILE A 109 -7.08 -0.65 1.79
C ILE A 109 -6.85 -0.40 3.28
N ALA A 110 -6.98 -1.43 4.14
CA ALA A 110 -6.80 -1.27 5.58
C ALA A 110 -5.40 -0.75 5.95
N VAL A 111 -4.38 -1.16 5.18
CA VAL A 111 -3.00 -0.72 5.33
C VAL A 111 -2.83 0.74 4.92
N LEU A 112 -3.33 1.10 3.75
CA LEU A 112 -3.30 2.48 3.25
C LEU A 112 -4.04 3.43 4.20
N GLU A 113 -5.18 3.00 4.77
CA GLU A 113 -5.92 3.76 5.77
C GLU A 113 -5.13 3.97 7.06
N ASN A 114 -4.37 2.97 7.51
CA ASN A 114 -3.51 3.10 8.68
C ASN A 114 -2.42 4.14 8.43
N LEU A 115 -1.73 4.04 7.29
CA LEU A 115 -0.71 5.01 6.87
C LEU A 115 -1.31 6.41 6.74
N HIS A 116 -2.50 6.53 6.14
CA HIS A 116 -3.18 7.80 5.96
C HIS A 116 -3.49 8.47 7.29
N ARG A 117 -4.05 7.72 8.27
CA ARG A 117 -4.32 8.23 9.62
C ARG A 117 -3.06 8.77 10.29
N GLN A 118 -1.93 8.08 10.12
CA GLN A 118 -0.67 8.54 10.69
C GLN A 118 -0.16 9.80 10.02
N ALA A 119 -0.13 9.84 8.68
CA ALA A 119 0.28 11.03 7.94
C ALA A 119 -0.56 12.23 8.36
N VAL A 120 -1.89 12.08 8.42
CA VAL A 120 -2.82 13.12 8.88
C VAL A 120 -2.55 13.55 10.33
N SER A 121 -2.24 12.62 11.23
CA SER A 121 -1.94 12.96 12.64
C SER A 121 -0.67 13.80 12.83
N ARG A 122 0.15 13.93 11.78
CA ARG A 122 1.39 14.69 11.73
C ARG A 122 1.25 16.01 10.96
N ILE A 123 0.04 16.34 10.48
CA ILE A 123 -0.29 17.64 9.88
C ILE A 123 -0.79 18.55 11.01
N ASP A 124 -0.04 19.61 11.31
CA ASP A 124 -0.39 20.65 12.31
C ASP A 124 -1.56 21.54 11.84
#